data_AF-A0A399JM46-F1
#
_entry.id   AF-A0A399JM46-F1
#
_cell.length_a   1.000
_cell.length_b   1.000
_cell.length_c   1.000
_cell.angle_alpha   90.00
_cell.angle_beta   90.00
_cell.angle_gamma   90.00
#
_symmetry.space_group_name_H-M   'P 1'
#
loop_
_entity.id
_entity.type
_entity.pdbx_description
1 polymer ?
#
loop_
_entity_poly.entity_id
_entity_poly.type
_entity_poly.pdbx_seq_one_letter_code
_entity_poly.pdbx_strand_id
1 'polypeptide(L)'
;MNFFDWASCKNPNDPNHVITSWGSKYHGNIALECGSATSSGYNHIKSRHEKEWADLIKRFGGGSSWDDFMAYVSKSSLSSPSAIYGAGFGKTCYTTPVNMINHKNGDKVTLKPTVVISTNNKRVITSYPGGGCR
;
A
#
# COMPACT_ATOMS: atom_id res chain seq x y z
N MET A 1 -11.63 -1.36 6.46
CA MET A 1 -12.01 -1.17 5.05
C MET A 1 -12.92 -2.32 4.71
N ASN A 2 -13.98 -2.08 3.94
CA ASN A 2 -14.97 -3.10 3.68
C ASN A 2 -14.52 -3.96 2.50
N PHE A 3 -14.77 -5.27 2.57
CA PHE A 3 -14.51 -6.23 1.49
C PHE A 3 -15.05 -5.77 0.12
N PHE A 4 -16.12 -4.97 0.12
CA PHE A 4 -16.77 -4.43 -1.09
C PHE A 4 -15.96 -3.34 -1.81
N ASP A 5 -15.01 -2.69 -1.15
CA ASP A 5 -14.29 -1.55 -1.72
C ASP A 5 -13.33 -2.00 -2.86
N TRP A 6 -12.72 -3.18 -2.74
CA TRP A 6 -11.81 -3.73 -3.74
C TRP A 6 -12.54 -4.34 -4.96
N ALA A 7 -13.81 -4.73 -4.78
CA ALA A 7 -14.61 -5.38 -5.80
C ALA A 7 -14.98 -4.44 -6.97
N SER A 8 -15.05 -3.13 -6.72
CA SER A 8 -15.31 -2.11 -7.75
C SER A 8 -14.24 -2.10 -8.84
N CYS A 9 -13.01 -2.50 -8.52
CA CYS A 9 -11.92 -2.64 -9.49
C CYS A 9 -12.06 -3.86 -10.40
N LYS A 10 -13.05 -4.74 -10.18
CA LYS A 10 -13.40 -5.82 -11.11
C LYS A 10 -14.62 -5.50 -11.95
N ASN A 11 -15.52 -4.66 -11.45
CA ASN A 11 -16.73 -4.22 -12.15
C ASN A 11 -17.24 -2.91 -11.52
N PRO A 12 -17.14 -1.75 -12.20
CA PRO A 12 -16.87 -1.58 -13.64
C PRO A 12 -15.38 -1.59 -14.05
N ASN A 13 -14.42 -1.78 -13.13
CA ASN A 13 -12.98 -1.66 -13.41
C ASN A 13 -12.60 -0.29 -14.02
N ASP A 14 -13.27 0.77 -13.58
CA ASP A 14 -12.88 2.14 -13.91
C ASP A 14 -11.53 2.45 -13.23
N PRO A 15 -10.45 2.72 -14.01
CA PRO A 15 -9.14 3.01 -13.44
C PRO A 15 -9.12 4.23 -12.51
N ASN A 16 -10.06 5.16 -12.66
CA ASN A 16 -10.15 6.39 -11.86
C ASN A 16 -11.04 6.23 -10.61
N HIS A 17 -11.68 5.07 -10.43
CA HIS A 17 -12.50 4.83 -9.27
C HIS A 17 -11.65 4.87 -8.00
N VAL A 18 -11.99 5.78 -7.08
CA VAL A 18 -11.33 5.93 -5.79
C VAL A 18 -11.89 4.88 -4.83
N ILE A 19 -11.04 3.93 -4.45
CA ILE A 19 -11.37 2.90 -3.46
C ILE A 19 -11.38 3.51 -2.07
N THR A 20 -10.37 4.33 -1.78
CA THR A 20 -10.23 5.02 -0.50
C THR A 20 -9.27 6.20 -0.63
N SER A 21 -9.22 7.05 0.39
CA SER A 21 -8.28 8.14 0.49
C SER A 21 -7.74 8.26 1.91
N TRP A 22 -6.46 8.60 2.03
CA TRP A 22 -5.79 8.77 3.31
C TRP A 22 -5.09 10.12 3.38
N GLY A 23 -5.16 10.77 4.54
CA GLY A 23 -4.32 11.91 4.83
C GLY A 23 -2.86 11.49 4.90
N SER A 24 -2.01 12.12 4.08
CA SER A 24 -0.56 12.02 4.19
C SER A 24 0.00 13.18 5.00
N LYS A 25 1.10 12.92 5.72
CA LYS A 25 1.75 13.93 6.57
C LYS A 25 2.21 15.18 5.81
N TYR A 26 2.64 15.02 4.55
CA TYR A 26 3.30 16.10 3.80
C TYR A 26 2.60 16.50 2.49
N HIS A 27 1.67 15.68 1.98
CA HIS A 27 1.14 15.88 0.62
C HIS A 27 -0.39 15.94 0.57
N GLY A 28 -1.06 16.12 1.70
CA GLY A 28 -2.52 16.18 1.80
C GLY A 28 -3.16 14.81 1.62
N ASN A 29 -4.43 14.78 1.19
CA ASN A 29 -5.13 13.52 0.93
C ASN A 29 -4.59 12.84 -0.33
N ILE A 30 -4.30 11.55 -0.21
CA ILE A 30 -3.81 10.69 -1.29
C ILE A 30 -4.83 9.59 -1.53
N ALA A 31 -5.34 9.50 -2.75
CA ALA A 31 -6.29 8.48 -3.17
C ALA A 31 -5.58 7.16 -3.52
N LEU A 32 -6.16 6.05 -3.11
CA LEU A 32 -5.91 4.75 -3.74
C LEU A 32 -7.04 4.50 -4.74
N GLU A 33 -6.69 4.62 -6.02
CA GLU A 33 -7.58 4.35 -7.14
C GLU A 33 -7.43 2.89 -7.59
N CYS A 34 -8.40 2.39 -8.36
CA CYS A 34 -8.27 1.08 -9.02
C CYS A 34 -7.03 1.03 -9.92
N GLY A 35 -6.82 2.06 -10.73
CA GLY A 35 -5.69 2.18 -11.64
C GLY A 35 -5.55 1.02 -12.61
N SER A 36 -4.33 0.76 -13.09
CA SER A 36 -4.05 -0.30 -14.06
C SER A 36 -2.82 -1.12 -13.66
N ALA A 37 -2.73 -2.36 -14.15
CA ALA A 37 -1.61 -3.27 -13.84
C ALA A 37 -0.22 -2.68 -14.17
N THR A 38 -0.13 -1.77 -15.14
CA THR A 38 1.13 -1.24 -15.66
C THR A 38 1.50 0.16 -15.15
N SER A 39 0.59 0.89 -14.51
CA SER A 39 0.80 2.31 -14.21
C SER A 39 0.75 2.67 -12.73
N SER A 40 -0.38 2.46 -12.06
CA SER A 40 -0.60 2.88 -10.68
C SER A 40 -1.82 2.21 -10.05
N GLY A 41 -2.01 2.43 -8.74
CA GLY A 41 -3.23 2.06 -8.03
C GLY A 41 -3.28 0.59 -7.60
N TYR A 42 -4.45 0.16 -7.16
CA TYR A 42 -4.69 -1.18 -6.64
C TYR A 42 -4.35 -2.27 -7.65
N ASN A 43 -4.74 -2.13 -8.91
CA ASN A 43 -4.47 -3.12 -9.95
C ASN A 43 -2.97 -3.26 -10.24
N HIS A 44 -2.19 -2.17 -10.13
CA HIS A 44 -0.73 -2.23 -10.21
C HIS A 44 -0.13 -3.01 -9.04
N ILE A 45 -0.53 -2.65 -7.82
CA ILE A 45 -0.08 -3.32 -6.59
C ILE A 45 -0.42 -4.80 -6.64
N LYS A 46 -1.65 -5.13 -7.01
CA LYS A 46 -2.11 -6.50 -7.17
C LYS A 46 -1.24 -7.27 -8.16
N SER A 47 -1.10 -6.74 -9.38
CA SER A 47 -0.35 -7.39 -10.44
C SER A 47 1.13 -7.65 -10.12
N ARG A 48 1.74 -6.83 -9.24
CA ARG A 48 3.19 -6.88 -8.97
C ARG A 48 3.54 -7.44 -7.59
N HIS A 49 2.67 -7.24 -6.60
CA HIS A 49 3.00 -7.37 -5.18
C HIS A 49 1.96 -8.16 -4.37
N GLU A 50 0.86 -8.64 -4.98
CA GLU A 50 -0.14 -9.46 -4.28
C GLU A 50 0.53 -10.66 -3.58
N LYS A 51 1.42 -11.36 -4.29
CA LYS A 51 2.12 -12.51 -3.73
C LYS A 51 2.96 -12.16 -2.48
N GLU A 52 3.66 -11.04 -2.50
CA GLU A 52 4.49 -10.60 -1.37
C GLU A 52 3.63 -10.29 -0.13
N TRP A 53 2.51 -9.60 -0.33
CA TRP A 53 1.56 -9.31 0.75
C TRP A 53 0.87 -10.58 1.26
N ALA A 54 0.45 -11.47 0.36
CA ALA A 54 -0.22 -12.72 0.71
C ALA A 54 0.70 -13.68 1.49
N ASP A 55 1.96 -13.80 1.09
CA ASP A 55 2.95 -14.63 1.77
C ASP A 55 3.21 -14.14 3.21
N LEU A 56 3.19 -12.82 3.44
CA LEU A 56 3.31 -12.24 4.78
C LEU A 56 2.12 -12.55 5.68
N ILE A 57 0.89 -12.36 5.20
CA ILE A 57 -0.30 -12.69 5.99
C ILE A 57 -0.40 -14.19 6.24
N LYS A 58 -0.04 -15.02 5.26
CA LYS A 58 0.03 -16.47 5.45
C LYS A 58 1.01 -16.88 6.55
N ARG A 59 2.16 -16.18 6.64
CA ARG A 59 3.20 -16.49 7.63
C ARG A 59 2.95 -15.90 9.00
N PHE A 60 2.55 -14.64 9.09
CA PHE A 60 2.48 -13.90 10.36
C PHE A 60 1.05 -13.68 10.87
N GLY A 61 0.02 -13.90 10.02
CA GLY A 61 -1.34 -13.48 10.31
C GLY A 61 -1.47 -11.95 10.31
N GLY A 62 -2.43 -11.43 11.08
CA GLY A 62 -2.55 -9.98 11.34
C GLY A 62 -3.47 -9.20 10.40
N GLY A 63 -4.24 -9.86 9.54
CA GLY A 63 -5.24 -9.22 8.67
C GLY A 63 -6.25 -10.20 8.10
N SER A 64 -7.38 -9.69 7.63
CA SER A 64 -8.46 -10.43 6.95
C SER A 64 -8.06 -10.89 5.54
N SER A 65 -7.22 -10.11 4.84
CA SER A 65 -6.75 -10.37 3.49
C SER A 65 -5.44 -9.60 3.20
N TRP A 66 -4.78 -9.93 2.09
CA TRP A 66 -3.52 -9.29 1.68
C TRP A 66 -3.69 -7.79 1.40
N ASP A 67 -4.83 -7.40 0.83
CA ASP A 67 -5.15 -6.02 0.43
C ASP A 67 -5.56 -5.16 1.63
N ASP A 68 -6.28 -5.71 2.60
CA ASP A 68 -6.53 -5.04 3.87
C ASP A 68 -5.23 -4.71 4.61
N PHE A 69 -4.29 -5.66 4.64
CA PHE A 69 -2.99 -5.44 5.27
C PHE A 69 -2.14 -4.43 4.50
N MET A 70 -2.09 -4.54 3.17
CA MET A 70 -1.45 -3.55 2.30
C MET A 70 -2.01 -2.16 2.54
N ALA A 71 -3.33 -2.02 2.65
CA ALA A 71 -4.00 -0.74 2.90
C ALA A 71 -3.66 -0.18 4.29
N TYR A 72 -3.66 -1.00 5.33
CA TYR A 72 -3.23 -0.61 6.67
C TYR A 72 -1.79 -0.07 6.66
N VAL A 73 -0.86 -0.82 6.08
CA VAL A 73 0.56 -0.44 6.01
C VAL A 73 0.75 0.83 5.18
N SER A 74 0.00 0.96 4.08
CA SER A 74 0.02 2.15 3.23
C SER A 74 -0.46 3.39 3.99
N LYS A 75 -1.61 3.29 4.65
CA LYS A 75 -2.15 4.37 5.50
C LYS A 75 -1.16 4.75 6.59
N SER A 76 -0.56 3.79 7.29
CA SER A 76 0.42 4.05 8.34
C SER A 76 1.65 4.80 7.80
N SER A 77 2.21 4.33 6.69
CA SER A 77 3.36 4.96 6.04
C SER A 77 3.06 6.38 5.57
N LEU A 78 1.86 6.65 5.05
CA LEU A 78 1.47 7.98 4.58
C LEU A 78 1.17 8.95 5.73
N SER A 79 0.42 8.50 6.74
CA SER A 79 -0.06 9.35 7.84
C SER A 79 1.03 9.64 8.87
N SER A 80 1.90 8.68 9.16
CA SER A 80 2.99 8.79 10.13
C SER A 80 4.29 8.18 9.59
N PRO A 81 4.88 8.75 8.51
CA PRO A 81 6.15 8.27 7.97
C PRO A 81 7.27 8.36 9.00
N SER A 82 8.06 7.29 9.10
CA SER A 82 9.38 7.34 9.74
C SER A 82 10.38 8.10 8.89
N ALA A 83 10.25 8.00 7.55
CA ALA A 83 11.08 8.69 6.58
C ALA A 83 10.32 8.87 5.25
N ILE A 84 10.74 9.88 4.48
CA ILE A 84 10.28 10.11 3.12
C ILE A 84 11.48 10.37 2.20
N TYR A 85 11.36 9.98 0.93
CA TYR A 85 12.43 10.13 -0.06
C TYR A 85 11.83 10.60 -1.39
N GLY A 86 12.58 11.40 -2.13
CA GLY A 86 12.21 11.77 -3.50
C GLY A 86 12.35 10.55 -4.42
N ALA A 87 11.31 10.25 -5.20
CA ALA A 87 11.31 9.11 -6.15
C ALA A 87 11.32 9.57 -7.62
N GLY A 88 11.76 10.82 -7.86
CA GLY A 88 11.82 11.46 -9.19
C GLY A 88 10.46 11.80 -9.78
N PHE A 89 10.44 12.70 -10.78
CA PHE A 89 9.26 12.99 -11.62
C PHE A 89 7.94 13.24 -10.87
N GLY A 90 7.97 14.06 -9.81
CA GLY A 90 6.78 14.34 -9.00
C GLY A 90 6.27 13.13 -8.23
N LYS A 91 7.18 12.27 -7.77
CA LYS A 91 6.88 11.12 -6.92
C LYS A 91 7.61 11.22 -5.58
N THR A 92 6.95 10.75 -4.55
CA THR A 92 7.52 10.65 -3.20
C THR A 92 7.30 9.26 -2.65
N CYS A 93 8.34 8.71 -2.06
CA CYS A 93 8.32 7.44 -1.35
C CYS A 93 8.12 7.68 0.14
N TYR A 94 7.19 6.96 0.75
CA TYR A 94 6.91 6.95 2.18
C TYR A 94 7.22 5.57 2.77
N THR A 95 7.79 5.55 3.96
CA THR A 95 8.07 4.32 4.69
C THR A 95 7.94 4.50 6.20
N THR A 96 7.32 3.50 6.85
CA THR A 96 7.28 3.35 8.31
C THR A 96 7.48 1.88 8.66
N PRO A 97 8.47 1.52 9.48
CA PRO A 97 8.67 0.15 9.91
C PRO A 97 7.42 -0.46 10.56
N VAL A 98 7.07 -1.68 10.17
CA VAL A 98 5.95 -2.43 10.76
C VAL A 98 6.48 -3.75 11.31
N ASN A 99 6.35 -3.94 12.62
CA ASN A 99 6.73 -5.19 13.26
C ASN A 99 5.58 -6.20 13.12
N MET A 100 5.90 -7.39 12.63
CA MET A 100 4.98 -8.52 12.58
C MET A 100 5.48 -9.64 13.49
N ILE A 101 4.54 -10.30 14.18
CA ILE A 101 4.82 -11.41 15.08
C ILE A 101 3.86 -12.54 14.74
N ASN A 102 4.39 -13.73 14.48
CA ASN A 102 3.59 -14.94 14.34
C ASN A 102 3.33 -15.49 15.75
N HIS A 103 2.09 -15.37 16.21
CA HIS A 103 1.71 -15.82 17.55
C HIS A 103 1.68 -17.35 17.72
N LYS A 104 1.78 -18.13 16.63
CA LYS A 104 1.81 -19.61 16.69
C LYS A 104 3.20 -20.17 16.99
N ASN A 105 4.25 -19.58 16.41
CA ASN A 105 5.62 -20.09 16.51
C ASN A 105 6.65 -19.07 17.05
N GLY A 106 6.25 -17.82 17.27
CA GLY A 106 7.12 -16.77 17.79
C GLY A 106 7.99 -16.07 16.75
N ASP A 107 7.86 -16.36 15.45
CA ASP A 107 8.61 -15.68 14.39
C ASP A 107 8.36 -14.17 14.42
N LYS A 108 9.41 -13.37 14.22
CA LYS A 108 9.33 -11.90 14.17
C LYS A 108 10.00 -11.36 12.93
N VAL A 109 9.42 -10.31 12.34
CA VAL A 109 10.05 -9.54 11.26
C VAL A 109 9.68 -8.07 11.37
N THR A 110 10.60 -7.20 10.99
CA THR A 110 10.33 -5.78 10.79
C THR A 110 10.27 -5.50 9.29
N LEU A 111 9.07 -5.20 8.79
CA LEU A 111 8.88 -4.73 7.42
C LEU A 111 9.40 -3.31 7.27
N LYS A 112 9.95 -3.00 6.10
CA LYS A 112 10.26 -1.64 5.66
C LYS A 112 9.47 -1.36 4.38
N PRO A 113 8.18 -1.06 4.50
CA PRO A 113 7.30 -0.92 3.35
C PRO A 113 7.71 0.25 2.47
N THR A 114 7.44 0.12 1.18
CA THR A 114 7.68 1.15 0.18
C THR A 114 6.35 1.59 -0.38
N VAL A 115 5.96 2.83 -0.12
CA VAL A 115 4.70 3.41 -0.61
C VAL A 115 5.03 4.61 -1.48
N VAL A 116 4.88 4.48 -2.79
CA VAL A 116 5.19 5.56 -3.74
C VAL A 116 3.90 6.23 -4.16
N ILE A 117 3.87 7.56 -4.06
CA ILE A 117 2.76 8.39 -4.50
C ILE A 117 3.16 9.28 -5.67
N SER A 118 2.16 9.72 -6.45
CA SER A 118 2.28 10.91 -7.29
C SER A 118 1.91 12.13 -6.46
N THR A 119 2.83 13.09 -6.34
CA THR A 119 2.60 14.32 -5.58
C THR A 119 1.66 15.28 -6.32
N ASN A 120 1.68 15.24 -7.65
CA ASN A 120 0.85 16.07 -8.52
C ASN A 120 -0.59 15.56 -8.61
N ASN A 121 -0.74 14.26 -8.93
CA ASN A 121 -2.07 13.65 -9.13
C ASN A 121 -2.71 13.16 -7.83
N LYS A 122 -2.03 13.33 -6.68
CA LYS A 122 -2.52 12.96 -5.35
C LYS A 122 -3.03 11.51 -5.26
N ARG A 123 -2.26 10.58 -5.83
CA ARG A 123 -2.63 9.15 -5.87
C ARG A 123 -1.49 8.22 -5.51
N VAL A 124 -1.83 7.03 -5.03
CA VAL A 124 -0.88 5.93 -4.83
C VAL A 124 -0.46 5.36 -6.19
N ILE A 125 0.86 5.26 -6.41
CA ILE A 125 1.44 4.57 -7.57
C ILE A 125 1.63 3.09 -7.23
N THR A 126 2.35 2.79 -6.14
CA THR A 126 2.58 1.41 -5.70
C THR A 126 2.76 1.32 -4.18
N SER A 127 2.58 0.13 -3.64
CA SER A 127 2.74 -0.23 -2.23
C SER A 127 3.17 -1.69 -2.11
N TYR A 128 4.33 -1.94 -1.50
CA TYR A 128 4.87 -3.28 -1.28
C TYR A 128 5.64 -3.37 0.05
N PRO A 129 5.72 -4.56 0.66
CA PRO A 129 6.14 -4.68 2.06
C PRO A 129 7.64 -4.50 2.32
N GLY A 130 8.46 -4.56 1.26
CA GLY A 130 9.91 -4.55 1.33
C GLY A 130 10.57 -3.40 0.57
N GLY A 131 11.89 -3.52 0.36
CA GLY A 131 12.70 -2.55 -0.36
C GLY A 131 13.16 -1.36 0.50
N GLY A 132 12.26 -0.78 1.28
CA GLY A 132 12.44 0.53 1.90
C GLY A 132 12.58 1.64 0.86
N CYS A 133 12.21 2.86 1.24
CA CYS A 133 12.50 4.02 0.42
C CYS A 133 14.00 4.31 0.37
N ARG A 134 14.51 4.69 -0.80
CA ARG A 134 15.91 4.98 -1.08
C ARG A 134 15.99 6.17 -2.03
#